data_AF-A0A1Q7AVE5-F1
#
_entry.id   AF-A0A1Q7AVE5-F1
#
_cell.length_a   1.000
_cell.length_b   1.000
_cell.length_c   1.000
_cell.angle_alpha   90.00
_cell.angle_beta   90.00
_cell.angle_gamma   90.00
#
_symmetry.space_group_name_H-M   'P 1'
#
loop_
_entity.id
_entity.type
_entity.pdbx_description
1 polymer ?
#
loop_
_entity_poly.entity_id
_entity_poly.type
_entity_poly.pdbx_seq_one_letter_code
_entity_poly.pdbx_strand_id
1 'polypeptide(L)'
;MTPMPRPADGPLVVSTRNPRYFTPASGPGAGRAVYLTGSHIWNNLHDGMGPGPEGPAEPERMDYPAYLRFLTERGHNFIRLWRWEQFRSQAAGGNYHLDMSPQPWARTGPGAAKDGKPRFDLERLDDAFFDRPFHAGNNVNGIAAASIDDLQVLPLDLRVEAIQERYLREVVDTLHDLPNVLWEVANESSGDGAVTKEFAAFLGMPEAPAWGDSTAWQYWVIDVVKRHEAEHGYDVHPIGMTMQFPVADQTRVNEPLLGSRAEWISPGYDDEMFTQGRHPMAPGSAPSRWFADPPVADGTKVVISDTDHYAPGQGDALWAWKSFLRGHHPILMDFGLIAGLEPAGEAPADTGVPPFQFYEPARWAMGDTRRYAERVDLVRMQPQSDVASTGYALANPGSEYLVLEPHGDGRAFTVDVDAGSYAVEWFDVTTRETAAADPCGSRTRAFLVHRSSADRTIVAPSRSAVAALPSRSATVNVTCQPAGSPGPVIRSAPITSAKPGGAEVPRRSASSRTGRRRTGRRPAGRAARCRSSRSRRAGRSSARSSPRSSPRLTWDTYPPSVGLA
;
A
#
# COMPACT_ATOMS: atom_id res chain seq x y z
N MET A 1 -17.67 -2.25 -27.22
CA MET A 1 -17.34 -3.65 -26.91
C MET A 1 -16.65 -3.68 -25.57
N THR A 2 -17.24 -4.33 -24.57
CA THR A 2 -16.50 -4.73 -23.37
C THR A 2 -15.44 -5.75 -23.81
N PRO A 3 -14.16 -5.64 -23.43
CA PRO A 3 -13.21 -6.71 -23.67
C PRO A 3 -13.68 -7.96 -22.91
N MET A 4 -13.69 -9.11 -23.58
CA MET A 4 -13.88 -10.40 -22.90
C MET A 4 -12.78 -10.54 -21.83
N PRO A 5 -13.10 -10.98 -20.59
CA PRO A 5 -12.07 -11.27 -19.62
C PRO A 5 -11.15 -12.35 -20.19
N ARG A 6 -9.85 -12.07 -20.24
CA ARG A 6 -8.86 -13.04 -20.68
C ARG A 6 -8.74 -14.11 -19.57
N PRO A 7 -8.92 -15.41 -19.88
CA PRO A 7 -8.69 -16.46 -18.89
C PRO A 7 -7.29 -16.34 -18.28
N ALA A 8 -7.14 -16.78 -17.03
CA ALA A 8 -5.81 -16.92 -16.44
C ALA A 8 -4.99 -17.94 -17.25
N ASP A 9 -3.68 -17.72 -17.34
CA ASP A 9 -2.79 -18.57 -18.13
C ASP A 9 -2.68 -20.01 -17.56
N GLY A 10 -3.02 -20.21 -16.29
CA GLY A 10 -3.00 -21.47 -15.53
C GLY A 10 -2.83 -21.19 -14.02
N PRO A 11 -2.96 -22.19 -13.14
CA PRO A 11 -2.70 -22.05 -11.70
C PRO A 11 -1.32 -21.45 -11.44
N LEU A 12 -1.21 -20.57 -10.44
CA LEU A 12 0.05 -19.91 -10.10
C LEU A 12 0.90 -20.79 -9.17
N VAL A 13 2.20 -20.89 -9.45
CA VAL A 13 3.20 -21.54 -8.59
C VAL A 13 4.42 -20.65 -8.44
N VAL A 14 5.21 -20.83 -7.37
CA VAL A 14 6.45 -20.06 -7.16
C VAL A 14 7.44 -20.35 -8.29
N SER A 15 8.02 -19.31 -8.88
CA SER A 15 8.92 -19.45 -10.01
C SER A 15 10.24 -20.10 -9.61
N THR A 16 10.52 -21.29 -10.13
CA THR A 16 11.80 -21.99 -9.95
C THR A 16 13.00 -21.25 -10.57
N ARG A 17 12.77 -20.19 -11.38
CA ARG A 17 13.81 -19.32 -11.92
C ARG A 17 14.03 -18.06 -11.09
N ASN A 18 12.98 -17.50 -10.50
CA ASN A 18 13.06 -16.28 -9.69
C ASN A 18 11.98 -16.30 -8.59
N PRO A 19 12.22 -16.96 -7.44
CA PRO A 19 11.20 -17.29 -6.44
C PRO A 19 10.59 -16.09 -5.70
N ARG A 20 10.96 -14.86 -6.08
CA ARG A 20 10.26 -13.61 -5.73
C ARG A 20 8.90 -13.48 -6.39
N TYR A 21 8.67 -14.16 -7.51
CA TYR A 21 7.48 -14.04 -8.34
C TYR A 21 6.80 -15.39 -8.57
N PHE A 22 5.50 -15.35 -8.81
CA PHE A 22 4.76 -16.51 -9.33
C PHE A 22 4.96 -16.66 -10.84
N THR A 23 4.70 -17.86 -11.35
CA THR A 23 4.54 -18.20 -12.77
C THR A 23 3.33 -19.12 -12.92
N PRO A 24 2.57 -19.05 -14.02
CA PRO A 24 1.61 -20.10 -14.35
C PRO A 24 2.34 -21.46 -14.45
N ALA A 25 1.77 -22.49 -13.85
CA ALA A 25 2.29 -23.86 -13.89
C ALA A 25 2.15 -24.50 -15.28
N SER A 26 1.15 -24.04 -16.05
CA SER A 26 0.76 -24.57 -17.35
C SER A 26 0.34 -23.44 -18.31
N GLY A 27 -0.16 -23.82 -19.49
CA GLY A 27 -0.74 -22.91 -20.48
C GLY A 27 0.22 -21.89 -21.14
N PRO A 28 -0.31 -20.89 -21.87
CA PRO A 28 0.49 -20.00 -22.71
C PRO A 28 1.45 -19.07 -21.96
N GLY A 29 1.16 -18.79 -20.68
CA GLY A 29 1.98 -17.97 -19.80
C GLY A 29 3.04 -18.74 -19.02
N ALA A 30 3.16 -20.06 -19.19
CA ALA A 30 4.05 -20.89 -18.37
C ALA A 30 5.48 -20.35 -18.29
N GLY A 31 5.99 -20.17 -17.06
CA GLY A 31 7.35 -19.66 -16.82
C GLY A 31 7.55 -18.16 -17.08
N ARG A 32 6.52 -17.38 -17.41
CA ARG A 32 6.51 -15.91 -17.40
C ARG A 32 6.18 -15.40 -15.99
N ALA A 33 7.01 -14.52 -15.43
CA ALA A 33 6.77 -13.96 -14.10
C ALA A 33 5.44 -13.18 -14.08
N VAL A 34 4.67 -13.40 -13.02
CA VAL A 34 3.44 -12.67 -12.70
C VAL A 34 3.73 -11.81 -11.47
N TYR A 35 3.56 -10.50 -11.64
CA TYR A 35 3.61 -9.49 -10.60
C TYR A 35 2.17 -9.08 -10.27
N LEU A 36 1.84 -9.03 -8.98
CA LEU A 36 0.48 -8.84 -8.47
C LEU A 36 0.36 -7.47 -7.79
N THR A 37 -0.69 -6.72 -8.13
CA THR A 37 -1.06 -5.48 -7.45
C THR A 37 -2.58 -5.28 -7.39
N GLY A 38 -3.04 -4.60 -6.33
CA GLY A 38 -4.44 -4.30 -6.09
C GLY A 38 -4.66 -3.34 -4.94
N SER A 39 -5.81 -2.67 -4.92
CA SER A 39 -6.40 -2.14 -3.68
C SER A 39 -7.23 -3.22 -2.98
N HIS A 40 -7.46 -3.09 -1.67
CA HIS A 40 -8.53 -3.78 -0.96
C HIS A 40 -9.10 -2.96 0.20
N ILE A 41 -10.25 -3.39 0.70
CA ILE A 41 -10.86 -2.92 1.95
C ILE A 41 -11.76 -4.05 2.51
N TRP A 42 -12.18 -3.93 3.76
CA TRP A 42 -12.85 -4.99 4.53
C TRP A 42 -14.15 -5.54 3.95
N ASN A 43 -14.85 -4.84 3.04
CA ASN A 43 -16.14 -5.26 2.45
C ASN A 43 -16.03 -5.78 1.01
N ASN A 44 -14.83 -6.17 0.57
CA ASN A 44 -14.60 -6.66 -0.79
C ASN A 44 -15.23 -8.02 -1.13
N LEU A 45 -15.80 -8.72 -0.15
CA LEU A 45 -16.50 -10.00 -0.32
C LEU A 45 -17.92 -9.99 0.28
N HIS A 46 -18.11 -9.28 1.41
CA HIS A 46 -19.38 -9.16 2.13
C HIS A 46 -19.96 -7.75 1.97
N ASP A 47 -21.29 -7.63 1.84
CA ASP A 47 -22.02 -6.37 1.96
C ASP A 47 -21.96 -5.84 3.42
N GLY A 48 -22.19 -4.54 3.63
CA GLY A 48 -22.44 -3.97 4.97
C GLY A 48 -21.32 -3.17 5.63
N MET A 49 -20.59 -2.35 4.86
CA MET A 49 -19.64 -1.38 5.42
C MET A 49 -19.96 0.03 4.94
N GLY A 50 -19.93 0.98 5.87
CA GLY A 50 -20.13 2.39 5.56
C GLY A 50 -19.67 3.35 6.67
N PRO A 51 -19.76 4.66 6.42
CA PRO A 51 -19.45 5.69 7.40
C PRO A 51 -20.56 5.83 8.46
N GLY A 52 -20.16 6.08 9.71
CA GLY A 52 -21.03 6.17 10.88
C GLY A 52 -20.91 4.94 11.79
N PRO A 53 -21.19 5.08 13.10
CA PRO A 53 -20.99 4.00 14.09
C PRO A 53 -22.18 3.03 14.16
N GLU A 54 -23.33 3.44 13.61
CA GLU A 54 -24.54 2.65 13.43
C GLU A 54 -24.76 2.48 11.92
N GLY A 55 -24.90 1.23 11.46
CA GLY A 55 -25.24 0.94 10.07
C GLY A 55 -26.73 1.18 9.74
N PRO A 56 -27.08 1.21 8.45
CA PRO A 56 -28.47 1.23 8.00
C PRO A 56 -29.22 -0.07 8.33
N ALA A 57 -30.55 -0.04 8.22
CA ALA A 57 -31.39 -1.22 8.45
C ALA A 57 -31.22 -2.32 7.37
N GLU A 58 -30.72 -1.95 6.19
CA GLU A 58 -30.42 -2.81 5.05
C GLU A 58 -28.94 -2.57 4.67
N PRO A 59 -28.04 -3.57 4.75
CA PRO A 59 -26.60 -3.38 4.58
C PRO A 59 -26.17 -2.75 3.24
N GLU A 60 -25.15 -1.89 3.28
CA GLU A 60 -24.52 -1.27 2.10
C GLU A 60 -24.01 -2.34 1.11
N ARG A 61 -24.62 -2.38 -0.09
CA ARG A 61 -24.21 -3.33 -1.12
C ARG A 61 -22.89 -2.95 -1.77
N MET A 62 -21.97 -3.90 -1.86
CA MET A 62 -20.75 -3.74 -2.65
C MET A 62 -21.08 -3.96 -4.14
N ASP A 63 -20.98 -2.91 -4.96
CA ASP A 63 -21.09 -3.03 -6.42
C ASP A 63 -19.81 -3.70 -6.96
N TYR A 64 -19.75 -5.02 -6.81
CA TYR A 64 -18.62 -5.84 -7.25
C TYR A 64 -18.32 -5.67 -8.77
N PRO A 65 -19.32 -5.55 -9.66
CA PRO A 65 -19.09 -5.14 -11.05
C PRO A 65 -18.39 -3.77 -11.19
N ALA A 66 -18.73 -2.76 -10.39
CA ALA A 66 -18.00 -1.49 -10.37
C ALA A 66 -16.61 -1.62 -9.75
N TYR A 67 -16.44 -2.43 -8.71
CA TYR A 67 -15.16 -2.68 -8.08
C TYR A 67 -14.16 -3.30 -9.09
N LEU A 68 -14.58 -4.33 -9.81
CA LEU A 68 -13.77 -4.94 -10.87
C LEU A 68 -13.44 -3.95 -12.01
N ARG A 69 -14.34 -3.02 -12.34
CA ARG A 69 -14.05 -1.93 -13.31
C ARG A 69 -13.00 -0.96 -12.74
N PHE A 70 -13.21 -0.45 -11.53
CA PHE A 70 -12.31 0.46 -10.81
C PHE A 70 -10.88 -0.09 -10.77
N LEU A 71 -10.72 -1.38 -10.39
CA LEU A 71 -9.44 -2.10 -10.38
C LEU A 71 -8.83 -2.23 -11.78
N THR A 72 -9.62 -2.67 -12.76
CA THR A 72 -9.17 -2.90 -14.15
C THR A 72 -8.73 -1.61 -14.82
N GLU A 73 -9.46 -0.52 -14.62
CA GLU A 73 -9.13 0.83 -15.12
C GLU A 73 -7.80 1.33 -14.54
N ARG A 74 -7.54 1.04 -13.26
CA ARG A 74 -6.28 1.32 -12.56
C ARG A 74 -5.17 0.30 -12.84
N GLY A 75 -5.42 -0.68 -13.71
CA GLY A 75 -4.45 -1.68 -14.16
C GLY A 75 -4.15 -2.79 -13.15
N HIS A 76 -4.94 -2.94 -12.09
CA HIS A 76 -4.73 -3.98 -11.06
C HIS A 76 -5.01 -5.39 -11.61
N ASN A 77 -4.52 -6.41 -10.91
CA ASN A 77 -4.74 -7.84 -11.25
C ASN A 77 -4.90 -8.75 -10.03
N PHE A 78 -4.87 -8.21 -8.82
CA PHE A 78 -4.97 -8.97 -7.57
C PHE A 78 -6.04 -8.36 -6.67
N ILE A 79 -6.70 -9.20 -5.87
CA ILE A 79 -7.78 -8.82 -4.97
C ILE A 79 -7.65 -9.66 -3.69
N ARG A 80 -7.58 -9.00 -2.54
CA ARG A 80 -7.73 -9.63 -1.23
C ARG A 80 -9.22 -9.60 -0.85
N LEU A 81 -9.79 -10.76 -0.55
CA LEU A 81 -11.22 -10.98 -0.32
C LEU A 81 -11.47 -11.32 1.15
N TRP A 82 -11.99 -10.36 1.90
CA TRP A 82 -12.19 -10.45 3.34
C TRP A 82 -13.43 -11.28 3.70
N ARG A 83 -13.25 -12.57 3.98
CA ARG A 83 -14.28 -13.41 4.60
C ARG A 83 -14.25 -13.22 6.11
N TRP A 84 -15.00 -12.24 6.59
CA TRP A 84 -15.20 -12.00 8.03
C TRP A 84 -15.87 -13.19 8.72
N GLU A 85 -15.69 -13.33 10.03
CA GLU A 85 -16.49 -14.28 10.85
C GLU A 85 -17.53 -13.55 11.72
N GLN A 86 -17.47 -12.21 11.75
CA GLN A 86 -18.26 -11.34 12.61
C GLN A 86 -19.42 -10.71 11.84
N PHE A 87 -20.65 -10.88 12.32
CA PHE A 87 -21.83 -10.24 11.74
C PHE A 87 -21.91 -8.72 12.01
N ARG A 88 -21.45 -8.25 13.18
CA ARG A 88 -21.39 -6.81 13.50
C ARG A 88 -20.09 -6.47 14.22
N SER A 89 -19.32 -5.56 13.64
CA SER A 89 -18.06 -5.04 14.20
C SER A 89 -17.89 -3.54 13.94
N GLN A 90 -16.80 -2.95 14.43
CA GLN A 90 -16.35 -1.59 14.10
C GLN A 90 -14.85 -1.63 13.82
N ALA A 91 -14.43 -0.99 12.73
CA ALA A 91 -13.01 -0.92 12.37
C ALA A 91 -12.24 -0.09 13.40
N ALA A 92 -11.06 -0.56 13.83
CA ALA A 92 -10.30 0.10 14.90
C ALA A 92 -9.87 1.53 14.50
N GLY A 93 -10.06 2.49 15.41
CA GLY A 93 -9.91 3.93 15.16
C GLY A 93 -11.07 4.59 14.39
N GLY A 94 -11.91 3.81 13.72
CA GLY A 94 -12.90 4.31 12.77
C GLY A 94 -14.25 4.72 13.36
N ASN A 95 -14.83 5.78 12.82
CA ASN A 95 -16.26 6.09 12.98
C ASN A 95 -17.08 5.32 11.92
N TYR A 96 -16.87 3.99 11.84
CA TYR A 96 -17.35 3.10 10.76
C TYR A 96 -18.00 1.84 11.35
N HIS A 97 -18.94 1.26 10.61
CA HIS A 97 -19.59 0.01 10.97
C HIS A 97 -19.23 -1.10 9.97
N LEU A 98 -19.29 -2.35 10.45
CA LEU A 98 -19.09 -3.57 9.68
C LEU A 98 -20.22 -4.55 10.01
N ASP A 99 -21.39 -4.36 9.38
CA ASP A 99 -22.63 -5.13 9.53
C ASP A 99 -22.73 -6.20 8.40
N MET A 100 -21.79 -7.15 8.43
CA MET A 100 -21.45 -8.07 7.33
C MET A 100 -22.56 -9.05 6.91
N SER A 101 -22.72 -9.26 5.59
CA SER A 101 -23.82 -10.01 4.95
C SER A 101 -23.40 -10.55 3.57
N PRO A 102 -23.97 -11.63 2.96
CA PRO A 102 -25.14 -12.47 3.33
C PRO A 102 -24.82 -13.75 4.16
N GLN A 103 -25.74 -14.74 4.26
CA GLN A 103 -25.74 -15.83 5.27
C GLN A 103 -26.10 -17.26 4.74
N PRO A 104 -25.40 -18.37 5.08
CA PRO A 104 -25.62 -19.76 4.62
C PRO A 104 -26.29 -20.63 5.70
N TRP A 105 -26.92 -19.95 6.65
CA TRP A 105 -27.37 -20.43 7.93
C TRP A 105 -28.69 -19.71 8.13
N ALA A 106 -29.80 -20.45 8.10
CA ALA A 106 -31.11 -19.82 8.10
C ALA A 106 -31.44 -19.25 9.48
N ARG A 107 -31.95 -18.01 9.56
CA ARG A 107 -32.43 -17.37 10.80
C ARG A 107 -33.81 -17.90 11.23
N THR A 108 -33.93 -19.21 11.42
CA THR A 108 -35.17 -19.94 11.74
C THR A 108 -35.15 -20.66 13.09
N GLY A 109 -34.07 -20.53 13.86
CA GLY A 109 -33.90 -21.16 15.17
C GLY A 109 -34.71 -20.50 16.30
N PRO A 110 -35.05 -21.25 17.37
CA PRO A 110 -35.92 -20.77 18.44
C PRO A 110 -35.25 -19.76 19.37
N GLY A 111 -36.00 -18.71 19.76
CA GLY A 111 -35.53 -17.65 20.64
C GLY A 111 -34.80 -16.51 19.93
N ALA A 112 -34.36 -15.50 20.68
CA ALA A 112 -33.69 -14.31 20.14
C ALA A 112 -32.17 -14.35 20.29
N ALA A 113 -31.46 -13.70 19.37
CA ALA A 113 -30.01 -13.43 19.41
C ALA A 113 -29.72 -12.03 20.01
N LYS A 114 -28.43 -11.63 20.08
CA LYS A 114 -28.00 -10.33 20.63
C LYS A 114 -28.55 -9.11 19.86
N ASP A 115 -28.91 -9.27 18.60
CA ASP A 115 -29.52 -8.25 17.74
C ASP A 115 -31.06 -8.19 17.84
N GLY A 116 -31.67 -9.02 18.69
CA GLY A 116 -33.12 -9.13 18.86
C GLY A 116 -33.85 -9.92 17.77
N LYS A 117 -33.15 -10.41 16.73
CA LYS A 117 -33.73 -11.25 15.67
C LYS A 117 -33.77 -12.73 16.10
N PRO A 118 -34.51 -13.62 15.40
CA PRO A 118 -34.47 -15.06 15.65
C PRO A 118 -33.06 -15.65 15.54
N ARG A 119 -32.81 -16.75 16.27
CA ARG A 119 -31.54 -17.48 16.21
C ARG A 119 -31.37 -18.24 14.88
N PHE A 120 -30.17 -18.75 14.66
CA PHE A 120 -29.84 -19.56 13.48
C PHE A 120 -30.13 -21.06 13.71
N ASP A 121 -30.42 -21.79 12.63
CA ASP A 121 -30.39 -23.26 12.58
C ASP A 121 -29.00 -23.72 12.10
N LEU A 122 -28.48 -24.82 12.67
CA LEU A 122 -27.13 -25.34 12.39
C LEU A 122 -27.14 -26.71 11.69
N GLU A 123 -28.29 -27.41 11.62
CA GLU A 123 -28.40 -28.71 10.92
C GLU A 123 -28.79 -28.56 9.45
N ARG A 124 -29.17 -27.34 9.02
CA ARG A 124 -29.56 -27.01 7.65
C ARG A 124 -28.68 -25.91 7.09
N LEU A 125 -28.12 -26.18 5.90
CA LEU A 125 -27.52 -25.16 5.05
C LEU A 125 -28.63 -24.25 4.48
N ASP A 126 -28.33 -22.96 4.39
CA ASP A 126 -29.03 -21.98 3.56
C ASP A 126 -28.20 -21.73 2.30
N ASP A 127 -28.86 -21.45 1.17
CA ASP A 127 -28.22 -21.35 -0.14
C ASP A 127 -27.53 -19.97 -0.37
N ALA A 128 -27.08 -19.28 0.70
CA ALA A 128 -26.81 -17.83 0.69
C ALA A 128 -25.57 -17.28 1.49
N PHE A 129 -24.50 -18.05 1.71
CA PHE A 129 -23.08 -17.62 1.98
C PHE A 129 -22.42 -17.48 3.40
N PHE A 130 -22.52 -16.40 4.23
CA PHE A 130 -21.60 -16.17 5.40
C PHE A 130 -22.15 -16.05 6.87
N ASP A 131 -21.41 -16.62 7.84
CA ASP A 131 -21.42 -16.39 9.32
C ASP A 131 -22.72 -16.60 10.16
N ARG A 132 -22.85 -17.62 11.04
CA ARG A 132 -21.94 -18.70 11.54
C ARG A 132 -22.05 -18.73 13.10
N PRO A 133 -21.10 -19.32 13.84
CA PRO A 133 -21.50 -20.19 14.95
C PRO A 133 -20.91 -19.89 16.34
N PHE A 134 -19.83 -19.10 16.44
CA PHE A 134 -18.92 -19.18 17.60
C PHE A 134 -19.40 -18.50 18.88
N HIS A 135 -20.51 -17.74 18.84
CA HIS A 135 -21.06 -17.15 20.06
C HIS A 135 -21.61 -18.22 21.02
N ALA A 136 -20.92 -18.48 22.13
CA ALA A 136 -21.20 -19.54 23.10
C ALA A 136 -22.67 -19.67 23.56
N GLY A 137 -23.45 -18.58 23.56
CA GLY A 137 -24.88 -18.59 23.90
C GLY A 137 -25.84 -19.14 22.82
N ASN A 138 -25.32 -19.42 21.62
CA ASN A 138 -26.05 -20.01 20.47
C ASN A 138 -25.71 -21.49 20.24
N ASN A 139 -24.72 -22.03 20.97
CA ASN A 139 -24.26 -23.40 20.89
C ASN A 139 -25.30 -24.40 21.44
N VAL A 140 -26.01 -25.09 20.54
CA VAL A 140 -26.90 -26.22 20.89
C VAL A 140 -26.19 -27.58 20.94
N ASN A 141 -24.95 -27.65 20.45
CA ASN A 141 -24.18 -28.90 20.26
C ASN A 141 -23.22 -29.24 21.41
N GLY A 142 -23.14 -28.40 22.45
CA GLY A 142 -22.17 -28.55 23.54
C GLY A 142 -20.71 -28.30 23.11
N ILE A 143 -20.48 -27.61 21.99
CA ILE A 143 -19.17 -27.18 21.49
C ILE A 143 -19.05 -25.67 21.71
N ALA A 144 -18.35 -25.26 22.78
CA ALA A 144 -18.17 -23.85 23.10
C ALA A 144 -16.78 -23.38 22.68
N ALA A 145 -16.72 -22.20 22.06
CA ALA A 145 -15.55 -21.34 22.03
C ALA A 145 -15.90 -20.05 22.79
N ALA A 146 -14.93 -19.50 23.51
CA ALA A 146 -15.05 -18.32 24.36
C ALA A 146 -13.93 -17.31 24.12
N SER A 147 -12.79 -17.74 23.56
CA SER A 147 -11.73 -16.88 23.03
C SER A 147 -11.18 -17.41 21.70
N ILE A 148 -10.25 -16.66 21.11
CA ILE A 148 -9.42 -17.11 19.98
C ILE A 148 -8.58 -18.35 20.34
N ASP A 149 -8.27 -18.60 21.61
CA ASP A 149 -7.50 -19.78 22.04
C ASP A 149 -8.25 -21.08 21.72
N ASP A 150 -9.58 -21.09 21.90
CA ASP A 150 -10.45 -22.23 21.60
C ASP A 150 -10.59 -22.51 20.09
N LEU A 151 -10.10 -21.61 19.22
CA LEU A 151 -10.30 -21.64 17.77
C LEU A 151 -9.00 -21.66 16.95
N GLN A 152 -7.94 -21.00 17.42
CA GLN A 152 -6.73 -20.76 16.64
C GLN A 152 -5.43 -21.06 17.41
N VAL A 153 -5.49 -21.75 18.56
CA VAL A 153 -4.32 -22.18 19.33
C VAL A 153 -4.38 -23.69 19.54
N LEU A 154 -3.28 -24.41 19.33
CA LEU A 154 -3.25 -25.87 19.46
C LEU A 154 -2.89 -26.32 20.89
N PRO A 155 -3.46 -27.42 21.41
CA PRO A 155 -4.47 -28.28 20.77
C PRO A 155 -5.91 -27.76 20.94
N LEU A 156 -6.72 -27.92 19.89
CA LEU A 156 -8.15 -27.59 19.90
C LEU A 156 -8.99 -28.69 20.60
N ASP A 157 -10.26 -28.38 20.91
CA ASP A 157 -11.26 -29.44 21.12
C ASP A 157 -11.42 -30.23 19.81
N LEU A 158 -11.35 -31.57 19.88
CA LEU A 158 -11.40 -32.45 18.70
C LEU A 158 -12.63 -32.23 17.81
N ARG A 159 -13.72 -31.65 18.33
CA ARG A 159 -14.93 -31.31 17.58
C ARG A 159 -14.76 -29.97 16.84
N VAL A 160 -14.03 -29.02 17.42
CA VAL A 160 -13.64 -27.78 16.72
C VAL A 160 -12.63 -28.10 15.62
N GLU A 161 -11.61 -28.92 15.91
CA GLU A 161 -10.63 -29.39 14.94
C GLU A 161 -11.31 -30.09 13.74
N ALA A 162 -12.25 -31.01 14.00
CA ALA A 162 -12.99 -31.71 12.95
C ALA A 162 -13.93 -30.80 12.14
N ILE A 163 -14.51 -29.75 12.75
CA ILE A 163 -15.31 -28.75 12.04
C ILE A 163 -14.42 -27.88 11.16
N GLN A 164 -13.25 -27.48 11.64
CA GLN A 164 -12.29 -26.69 10.87
C GLN A 164 -11.66 -27.50 9.73
N GLU A 165 -11.19 -28.73 9.97
CA GLU A 165 -10.65 -29.59 8.89
C GLU A 165 -11.73 -29.83 7.82
N ARG A 166 -13.01 -30.02 8.20
CA ARG A 166 -14.10 -30.11 7.23
C ARG A 166 -14.33 -28.81 6.46
N TYR A 167 -14.35 -27.64 7.12
CA TYR A 167 -14.53 -26.36 6.44
C TYR A 167 -13.41 -26.07 5.45
N LEU A 168 -12.16 -26.32 5.84
CA LEU A 168 -10.99 -26.17 4.97
C LEU A 168 -11.07 -27.09 3.73
N ARG A 169 -11.46 -28.36 3.92
CA ARG A 169 -11.71 -29.28 2.78
C ARG A 169 -12.78 -28.76 1.85
N GLU A 170 -13.95 -28.42 2.37
CA GLU A 170 -15.10 -27.96 1.57
C GLU A 170 -14.76 -26.69 0.76
N VAL A 171 -13.95 -25.78 1.32
CA VAL A 171 -13.44 -24.59 0.60
C VAL A 171 -12.48 -24.95 -0.53
N VAL A 172 -11.58 -25.90 -0.33
CA VAL A 172 -10.69 -26.41 -1.39
C VAL A 172 -11.50 -27.15 -2.46
N ASP A 173 -12.34 -28.10 -2.06
CA ASP A 173 -13.22 -28.89 -2.95
C ASP A 173 -14.14 -28.01 -3.82
N THR A 174 -14.51 -26.81 -3.34
CA THR A 174 -15.37 -25.85 -4.06
C THR A 174 -14.61 -24.98 -5.07
N LEU A 175 -13.30 -24.77 -4.90
CA LEU A 175 -12.55 -23.72 -5.62
C LEU A 175 -11.24 -24.20 -6.29
N HIS A 176 -10.84 -25.47 -6.13
CA HIS A 176 -9.57 -26.00 -6.65
C HIS A 176 -9.46 -25.99 -8.19
N ASP A 177 -10.57 -25.84 -8.92
CA ASP A 177 -10.56 -25.77 -10.39
C ASP A 177 -10.35 -24.34 -10.92
N LEU A 178 -10.34 -23.33 -10.02
CA LEU A 178 -10.13 -21.93 -10.35
C LEU A 178 -8.63 -21.60 -10.42
N PRO A 179 -8.05 -21.33 -11.62
CA PRO A 179 -6.61 -21.09 -11.78
C PRO A 179 -6.10 -19.76 -11.21
N ASN A 180 -6.96 -18.97 -10.57
CA ASN A 180 -6.70 -17.60 -10.11
C ASN A 180 -6.92 -17.40 -8.60
N VAL A 181 -6.86 -18.48 -7.81
CA VAL A 181 -6.95 -18.46 -6.35
C VAL A 181 -5.54 -18.46 -5.73
N LEU A 182 -5.38 -17.70 -4.65
CA LEU A 182 -4.32 -17.86 -3.66
C LEU A 182 -5.01 -18.11 -2.32
N TRP A 183 -4.51 -19.04 -1.52
CA TRP A 183 -5.03 -19.27 -0.18
C TRP A 183 -4.34 -18.32 0.81
N GLU A 184 -5.10 -17.73 1.73
CA GLU A 184 -4.59 -16.96 2.88
C GLU A 184 -5.11 -17.67 4.14
N VAL A 185 -4.23 -18.00 5.08
CA VAL A 185 -4.62 -18.75 6.30
C VAL A 185 -5.49 -17.90 7.22
N ALA A 186 -5.04 -16.68 7.52
CA ALA A 186 -5.74 -15.69 8.32
C ALA A 186 -5.09 -14.30 8.14
N ASN A 187 -5.83 -13.25 8.51
CA ASN A 187 -5.31 -11.89 8.72
C ASN A 187 -5.05 -11.65 10.22
N GLU A 188 -3.84 -11.20 10.58
CA GLU A 188 -3.52 -10.67 11.91
C GLU A 188 -3.98 -11.53 13.11
N SER A 189 -3.95 -12.86 12.97
CA SER A 189 -4.14 -13.78 14.11
C SER A 189 -3.05 -13.57 15.17
N SER A 190 -3.34 -13.84 16.44
CA SER A 190 -2.42 -13.54 17.55
C SER A 190 -1.12 -14.37 17.53
N GLY A 191 -0.04 -13.81 18.11
CA GLY A 191 1.24 -14.46 18.37
C GLY A 191 1.74 -14.19 19.80
N ASP A 192 0.87 -14.47 20.78
CA ASP A 192 1.02 -14.27 22.23
C ASP A 192 1.44 -12.85 22.65
N GLY A 193 0.98 -11.84 21.91
CA GLY A 193 1.22 -10.44 22.25
C GLY A 193 0.24 -9.87 23.28
N ALA A 194 0.69 -8.83 23.98
CA ALA A 194 -0.15 -8.01 24.83
C ALA A 194 -0.29 -6.61 24.24
N VAL A 195 -1.49 -6.02 24.39
CA VAL A 195 -1.77 -4.64 24.00
C VAL A 195 -1.77 -3.71 25.21
N THR A 196 -1.75 -2.39 24.95
CA THR A 196 -1.94 -1.38 26.00
C THR A 196 -3.38 -1.42 26.53
N LYS A 197 -3.59 -1.00 27.79
CA LYS A 197 -4.96 -0.91 28.35
C LYS A 197 -5.81 0.11 27.61
N GLU A 198 -5.17 1.14 27.07
CA GLU A 198 -5.75 2.16 26.22
C GLU A 198 -6.29 1.56 24.91
N PHE A 199 -5.56 0.64 24.28
CA PHE A 199 -6.02 -0.06 23.07
C PHE A 199 -7.08 -1.12 23.38
N ALA A 200 -6.95 -1.87 24.48
CA ALA A 200 -8.00 -2.80 24.91
C ALA A 200 -9.32 -2.05 25.19
N ALA A 201 -9.28 -0.95 25.93
CA ALA A 201 -10.44 -0.10 26.19
C ALA A 201 -10.99 0.56 24.92
N PHE A 202 -10.12 0.87 23.94
CA PHE A 202 -10.54 1.32 22.61
C PHE A 202 -11.33 0.22 21.87
N LEU A 203 -10.89 -1.05 21.92
CA LEU A 203 -11.60 -2.22 21.40
C LEU A 203 -12.86 -2.60 22.23
N GLY A 204 -13.30 -1.75 23.16
CA GLY A 204 -14.46 -2.00 24.03
C GLY A 204 -14.22 -3.04 25.14
N MET A 205 -12.98 -3.52 25.30
CA MET A 205 -12.61 -4.54 26.29
C MET A 205 -12.19 -3.89 27.62
N PRO A 206 -12.67 -4.38 28.78
CA PRO A 206 -12.34 -3.78 30.08
C PRO A 206 -10.87 -3.98 30.48
N GLU A 207 -10.26 -5.07 30.03
CA GLU A 207 -8.83 -5.37 30.11
C GLU A 207 -8.39 -6.07 28.81
N ALA A 208 -7.09 -6.09 28.51
CA ALA A 208 -6.57 -6.89 27.41
C ALA A 208 -6.74 -8.39 27.73
N PRO A 209 -7.40 -9.19 26.88
CA PRO A 209 -7.45 -10.63 27.05
C PRO A 209 -6.09 -11.27 26.71
N ALA A 210 -5.91 -12.52 27.08
CA ALA A 210 -4.94 -13.38 26.40
C ALA A 210 -5.53 -13.78 25.03
N TRP A 211 -4.67 -13.87 24.02
CA TRP A 211 -5.04 -14.30 22.67
C TRP A 211 -4.18 -15.48 22.15
N GLY A 212 -3.19 -15.93 22.93
CA GLY A 212 -2.32 -17.08 22.63
C GLY A 212 -1.49 -16.96 21.35
N ASP A 213 -0.71 -18.01 21.04
CA ASP A 213 0.09 -18.08 19.81
C ASP A 213 -0.57 -18.98 18.75
N SER A 214 -1.01 -18.36 17.65
CA SER A 214 -1.61 -19.07 16.53
C SER A 214 -0.61 -19.74 15.58
N THR A 215 0.72 -19.56 15.75
CA THR A 215 1.75 -20.08 14.83
C THR A 215 1.54 -21.57 14.52
N ALA A 216 1.36 -22.39 15.55
CA ALA A 216 1.20 -23.84 15.39
C ALA A 216 -0.10 -24.23 14.68
N TRP A 217 -1.19 -23.47 14.92
CA TRP A 217 -2.48 -23.67 14.25
C TRP A 217 -2.40 -23.25 12.79
N GLN A 218 -1.79 -22.10 12.47
CA GLN A 218 -1.61 -21.64 11.10
C GLN A 218 -0.77 -22.64 10.28
N TYR A 219 0.28 -23.23 10.88
CA TYR A 219 1.04 -24.30 10.24
C TYR A 219 0.21 -25.57 10.03
N TRP A 220 -0.67 -25.94 10.97
CA TRP A 220 -1.62 -27.05 10.81
C TRP A 220 -2.62 -26.79 9.67
N VAL A 221 -3.18 -25.57 9.54
CA VAL A 221 -4.05 -25.21 8.41
C VAL A 221 -3.32 -25.39 7.06
N ILE A 222 -2.05 -24.95 6.97
CA ILE A 222 -1.22 -25.13 5.77
C ILE A 222 -1.04 -26.62 5.42
N ASP A 223 -0.76 -27.47 6.41
CA ASP A 223 -0.59 -28.92 6.22
C ASP A 223 -1.91 -29.72 6.15
N VAL A 224 -3.06 -29.11 6.45
CA VAL A 224 -4.40 -29.62 6.08
C VAL A 224 -4.63 -29.40 4.60
N VAL A 225 -4.51 -28.15 4.12
CA VAL A 225 -4.80 -27.78 2.72
C VAL A 225 -3.88 -28.53 1.76
N LYS A 226 -2.55 -28.47 1.96
CA LYS A 226 -1.58 -29.13 1.08
C LYS A 226 -1.71 -30.65 1.04
N ARG A 227 -2.14 -31.26 2.15
CA ARG A 227 -2.42 -32.70 2.24
C ARG A 227 -3.67 -33.05 1.45
N HIS A 228 -4.74 -32.27 1.61
CA HIS A 228 -6.00 -32.49 0.92
C HIS A 228 -5.88 -32.34 -0.60
N GLU A 229 -5.21 -31.28 -1.08
CA GLU A 229 -4.88 -31.09 -2.50
C GLU A 229 -4.10 -32.30 -3.07
N ALA A 230 -3.09 -32.79 -2.34
CA ALA A 230 -2.26 -33.92 -2.74
C ALA A 230 -2.98 -35.29 -2.67
N GLU A 231 -3.89 -35.48 -1.72
CA GLU A 231 -4.71 -36.69 -1.57
C GLU A 231 -5.74 -36.84 -2.70
N HIS A 232 -6.25 -35.71 -3.23
CA HIS A 232 -7.23 -35.68 -4.32
C HIS A 232 -6.59 -35.52 -5.72
N GLY A 233 -5.32 -35.13 -5.78
CA GLY A 233 -4.60 -34.91 -7.04
C GLY A 233 -5.02 -33.63 -7.75
N TYR A 234 -5.38 -32.60 -7.00
CA TYR A 234 -5.74 -31.28 -7.52
C TYR A 234 -4.50 -30.52 -8.02
N ASP A 235 -4.73 -29.49 -8.85
CA ASP A 235 -3.74 -28.44 -9.05
C ASP A 235 -3.47 -27.75 -7.70
N VAL A 236 -2.20 -27.40 -7.43
CA VAL A 236 -1.77 -26.81 -6.15
C VAL A 236 -1.75 -25.28 -6.27
N HIS A 237 -2.39 -24.60 -5.32
CA HIS A 237 -2.41 -23.13 -5.26
C HIS A 237 -1.45 -22.59 -4.20
N PRO A 238 -0.94 -21.35 -4.33
CA PRO A 238 -0.03 -20.79 -3.34
C PRO A 238 -0.78 -20.44 -2.05
N ILE A 239 -0.38 -21.04 -0.93
CA ILE A 239 -0.92 -20.68 0.39
C ILE A 239 0.01 -19.72 1.12
N GLY A 240 -0.58 -18.78 1.85
CA GLY A 240 0.09 -17.64 2.46
C GLY A 240 -0.21 -17.45 3.94
N MET A 241 0.76 -16.87 4.63
CA MET A 241 0.68 -16.48 6.04
C MET A 241 0.93 -14.97 6.16
N THR A 242 0.01 -14.24 6.80
CA THR A 242 0.18 -12.80 7.08
C THR A 242 0.77 -12.60 8.47
N MET A 243 1.21 -11.37 8.78
CA MET A 243 1.75 -11.05 10.11
C MET A 243 0.79 -11.47 11.23
N GLN A 244 1.35 -11.87 12.36
CA GLN A 244 0.55 -12.07 13.57
C GLN A 244 0.43 -10.75 14.33
N PHE A 245 -0.74 -10.50 14.94
CA PHE A 245 -0.95 -9.35 15.80
C PHE A 245 -1.96 -9.63 16.94
N PRO A 246 -1.70 -9.17 18.18
CA PRO A 246 -0.40 -8.69 18.67
C PRO A 246 0.62 -9.85 18.77
N VAL A 247 1.92 -9.52 18.81
CA VAL A 247 3.01 -10.48 19.06
C VAL A 247 3.79 -10.18 20.33
N ALA A 248 4.36 -11.23 20.96
CA ALA A 248 5.21 -11.11 22.14
C ALA A 248 6.48 -10.27 21.89
N ASP A 249 7.05 -10.34 20.67
CA ASP A 249 8.19 -9.51 20.23
C ASP A 249 7.96 -8.99 18.80
N GLN A 250 7.64 -7.70 18.71
CA GLN A 250 7.40 -7.01 17.44
C GLN A 250 8.60 -7.07 16.48
N THR A 251 9.84 -7.12 16.98
CA THR A 251 11.03 -7.19 16.12
C THR A 251 11.20 -8.56 15.44
N ARG A 252 10.41 -9.55 15.88
CA ARG A 252 10.43 -10.94 15.41
C ARG A 252 9.10 -11.39 14.79
N VAL A 253 8.16 -10.45 14.57
CA VAL A 253 6.83 -10.68 13.97
C VAL A 253 6.87 -11.45 12.64
N ASN A 254 7.97 -11.33 11.89
CA ASN A 254 8.16 -11.95 10.58
C ASN A 254 8.80 -13.36 10.64
N GLU A 255 9.29 -13.82 11.81
CA GLU A 255 9.92 -15.14 11.94
C GLU A 255 8.95 -16.33 11.70
N PRO A 256 7.71 -16.34 12.23
CA PRO A 256 6.73 -17.39 11.93
C PRO A 256 6.44 -17.48 10.43
N LEU A 257 6.35 -16.34 9.75
CA LEU A 257 6.07 -16.28 8.32
C LEU A 257 7.19 -16.93 7.51
N LEU A 258 8.44 -16.63 7.85
CA LEU A 258 9.64 -17.19 7.22
C LEU A 258 9.80 -18.69 7.53
N GLY A 259 9.50 -19.12 8.76
CA GLY A 259 9.55 -20.51 9.20
C GLY A 259 8.41 -21.40 8.68
N SER A 260 7.31 -20.80 8.23
CA SER A 260 6.13 -21.50 7.72
C SER A 260 6.38 -22.35 6.46
N ARG A 261 5.44 -23.24 6.16
CA ARG A 261 5.35 -23.97 4.89
C ARG A 261 4.56 -23.22 3.79
N ALA A 262 4.25 -21.94 4.00
CA ALA A 262 3.61 -21.08 3.00
C ALA A 262 4.54 -20.75 1.82
N GLU A 263 4.00 -20.63 0.61
CA GLU A 263 4.72 -20.14 -0.58
C GLU A 263 4.91 -18.62 -0.55
N TRP A 264 3.95 -17.90 0.02
CA TRP A 264 3.96 -16.45 0.11
C TRP A 264 3.72 -15.95 1.53
N ILE A 265 4.14 -14.71 1.80
CA ILE A 265 3.97 -14.06 3.10
C ILE A 265 3.55 -12.60 2.94
N SER A 266 2.86 -12.07 3.96
CA SER A 266 2.64 -10.63 4.11
C SER A 266 3.28 -10.09 5.40
N PRO A 267 4.50 -9.50 5.31
CA PRO A 267 5.25 -9.07 6.48
C PRO A 267 4.66 -7.89 7.25
N GLY A 268 4.85 -7.89 8.56
CA GLY A 268 4.51 -6.79 9.47
C GLY A 268 5.69 -5.88 9.81
N TYR A 269 5.38 -4.73 10.42
CA TYR A 269 6.40 -3.82 10.92
C TYR A 269 7.27 -4.46 12.02
N ASP A 270 8.58 -4.49 11.80
CA ASP A 270 9.58 -5.14 12.67
C ASP A 270 10.70 -4.19 13.12
N ASP A 271 10.53 -2.89 12.91
CA ASP A 271 11.50 -1.87 13.31
C ASP A 271 11.67 -1.79 14.83
N GLU A 272 12.93 -1.80 15.32
CA GLU A 272 13.26 -1.66 16.76
C GLU A 272 12.60 -0.42 17.41
N MET A 273 12.35 0.63 16.62
CA MET A 273 11.72 1.86 17.11
C MET A 273 10.27 1.64 17.57
N PHE A 274 9.58 0.58 17.11
CA PHE A 274 8.22 0.21 17.51
C PHE A 274 8.14 -0.82 18.65
N THR A 275 9.27 -1.14 19.28
CA THR A 275 9.26 -1.87 20.57
C THR A 275 8.45 -1.13 21.65
N GLN A 276 8.08 -1.84 22.72
CA GLN A 276 7.42 -1.28 23.90
C GLN A 276 6.05 -0.61 23.62
N GLY A 277 5.24 -1.19 22.73
CA GLY A 277 3.87 -0.73 22.45
C GLY A 277 3.79 0.55 21.59
N ARG A 278 4.89 0.94 20.94
CA ARG A 278 4.88 1.98 19.89
C ARG A 278 4.52 1.33 18.54
N HIS A 279 4.04 2.12 17.58
CA HIS A 279 3.64 1.60 16.26
C HIS A 279 3.75 2.70 15.19
N PRO A 280 3.87 2.37 13.89
CA PRO A 280 4.02 3.36 12.82
C PRO A 280 2.76 4.20 12.58
N MET A 281 1.59 3.73 13.01
CA MET A 281 0.30 4.42 12.89
C MET A 281 0.07 5.48 13.98
N ALA A 282 0.93 5.55 14.99
CA ALA A 282 0.77 6.51 16.08
C ALA A 282 0.90 7.97 15.57
N PRO A 283 0.15 8.94 16.14
CA PRO A 283 0.13 10.31 15.64
C PRO A 283 1.51 10.98 15.60
N GLY A 284 2.00 11.29 14.40
CA GLY A 284 3.32 11.90 14.19
C GLY A 284 4.51 10.94 14.40
N SER A 285 4.25 9.63 14.41
CA SER A 285 5.29 8.59 14.37
C SER A 285 6.10 8.64 13.08
N ALA A 286 7.26 7.97 13.07
CA ALA A 286 7.96 7.69 11.83
C ALA A 286 7.24 6.55 11.07
N PRO A 287 7.23 6.55 9.72
CA PRO A 287 6.80 5.38 8.97
C PRO A 287 7.74 4.19 9.20
N SER A 288 7.21 2.96 9.15
CA SER A 288 8.02 1.75 9.14
C SER A 288 8.92 1.67 7.91
N ARG A 289 10.07 0.99 8.03
CA ARG A 289 10.93 0.64 6.89
C ARG A 289 10.13 0.00 5.75
N TRP A 290 9.14 -0.85 6.02
CA TRP A 290 8.32 -1.49 4.98
C TRP A 290 7.56 -0.49 4.09
N PHE A 291 7.23 0.70 4.60
CA PHE A 291 6.69 1.80 3.80
C PHE A 291 7.79 2.72 3.24
N ALA A 292 8.76 3.10 4.10
CA ALA A 292 9.71 4.17 3.81
C ALA A 292 10.93 3.75 2.99
N ASP A 293 11.47 2.56 3.24
CA ASP A 293 12.52 1.89 2.48
C ASP A 293 12.42 0.37 2.67
N PRO A 294 11.50 -0.31 1.95
CA PRO A 294 11.22 -1.72 2.19
C PRO A 294 12.48 -2.59 2.05
N PRO A 295 12.62 -3.68 2.84
CA PRO A 295 13.72 -4.64 2.69
C PRO A 295 13.78 -5.22 1.27
N VAL A 296 14.95 -5.73 0.85
CA VAL A 296 15.03 -6.48 -0.42
C VAL A 296 14.41 -7.86 -0.25
N ALA A 297 13.54 -8.26 -1.19
CA ALA A 297 13.15 -9.66 -1.33
C ALA A 297 14.37 -10.50 -1.71
N ASP A 298 14.79 -11.40 -0.83
CA ASP A 298 15.89 -12.34 -1.07
C ASP A 298 15.50 -13.48 -2.03
N GLY A 299 14.21 -13.82 -2.06
CA GLY A 299 13.64 -14.95 -2.80
C GLY A 299 13.35 -16.19 -1.94
N THR A 300 13.44 -16.08 -0.60
CA THR A 300 13.08 -17.18 0.33
C THR A 300 11.57 -17.42 0.38
N LYS A 301 10.77 -16.37 0.13
CA LYS A 301 9.30 -16.40 -0.04
C LYS A 301 8.91 -15.45 -1.17
N VAL A 302 7.73 -15.63 -1.76
CA VAL A 302 7.05 -14.54 -2.48
C VAL A 302 6.50 -13.56 -1.43
N VAL A 303 6.78 -12.27 -1.57
CA VAL A 303 6.35 -11.24 -0.61
C VAL A 303 5.21 -10.44 -1.21
N ILE A 304 4.00 -10.59 -0.65
CA ILE A 304 2.86 -9.69 -0.89
C ILE A 304 2.92 -8.62 0.19
N SER A 305 3.31 -7.39 -0.17
CA SER A 305 3.55 -6.32 0.79
C SER A 305 2.28 -5.49 0.96
N ASP A 306 1.52 -5.80 2.01
CA ASP A 306 0.23 -5.16 2.31
C ASP A 306 0.41 -3.99 3.28
N THR A 307 -0.10 -2.80 2.92
CA THR A 307 -0.03 -1.63 3.81
C THR A 307 -0.79 -1.81 5.11
N ASP A 308 -1.79 -2.71 5.17
CA ASP A 308 -2.53 -3.10 6.38
C ASP A 308 -1.58 -3.39 7.56
N HIS A 309 -0.48 -4.09 7.26
CA HIS A 309 0.46 -4.68 8.22
C HIS A 309 1.60 -3.75 8.70
N TYR A 310 1.74 -2.53 8.14
CA TYR A 310 2.84 -1.62 8.51
C TYR A 310 2.59 -0.12 8.29
N ALA A 311 1.55 0.25 7.53
CA ALA A 311 1.15 1.63 7.30
C ALA A 311 -0.34 1.74 6.89
N PRO A 312 -1.30 1.15 7.64
CA PRO A 312 -2.72 1.21 7.29
C PRO A 312 -3.18 2.68 7.25
N GLY A 313 -4.02 2.99 6.26
CA GLY A 313 -4.40 4.36 5.94
C GLY A 313 -3.33 5.18 5.19
N GLN A 314 -2.15 4.62 4.85
CA GLN A 314 -1.13 5.29 4.04
C GLN A 314 -0.87 4.54 2.73
N GLY A 315 -0.48 5.28 1.68
CA GLY A 315 -0.19 4.76 0.36
C GLY A 315 0.05 5.89 -0.63
N ASP A 316 1.20 5.89 -1.30
CA ASP A 316 1.49 6.83 -2.39
C ASP A 316 2.16 6.13 -3.60
N ALA A 317 2.43 6.91 -4.64
CA ALA A 317 3.09 6.39 -5.85
C ALA A 317 4.52 5.89 -5.59
N LEU A 318 5.26 6.53 -4.68
CA LEU A 318 6.65 6.21 -4.39
C LEU A 318 6.78 4.90 -3.61
N TRP A 319 5.88 4.63 -2.66
CA TRP A 319 5.77 3.34 -1.99
C TRP A 319 5.60 2.19 -2.99
N ALA A 320 4.61 2.27 -3.90
CA ALA A 320 4.36 1.22 -4.90
C ALA A 320 5.60 0.97 -5.80
N TRP A 321 6.28 2.04 -6.22
CA TRP A 321 7.53 1.94 -7.00
C TRP A 321 8.71 1.36 -6.21
N LYS A 322 8.86 1.70 -4.92
CA LYS A 322 9.88 1.10 -4.04
C LYS A 322 9.63 -0.40 -3.84
N SER A 323 8.41 -0.77 -3.49
CA SER A 323 8.01 -2.18 -3.28
C SER A 323 8.26 -3.03 -4.53
N PHE A 324 7.92 -2.51 -5.72
CA PHE A 324 8.24 -3.18 -6.99
C PHE A 324 9.75 -3.40 -7.16
N LEU A 325 10.57 -2.36 -6.99
CA LEU A 325 12.02 -2.47 -7.20
C LEU A 325 12.76 -3.24 -6.09
N ARG A 326 12.13 -3.44 -4.93
CA ARG A 326 12.56 -4.38 -3.89
C ARG A 326 12.18 -5.84 -4.16
N GLY A 327 11.35 -6.10 -5.17
CA GLY A 327 10.90 -7.43 -5.56
C GLY A 327 9.65 -7.92 -4.82
N HIS A 328 8.88 -7.02 -4.22
CA HIS A 328 7.60 -7.33 -3.57
C HIS A 328 6.43 -7.13 -4.52
N HIS A 329 5.28 -7.71 -4.17
CA HIS A 329 3.99 -7.53 -4.81
C HIS A 329 3.14 -6.58 -3.92
N PRO A 330 3.12 -5.26 -4.15
CA PRO A 330 2.40 -4.33 -3.28
C PRO A 330 0.89 -4.49 -3.41
N ILE A 331 0.19 -4.57 -2.27
CA ILE A 331 -1.26 -4.45 -2.19
C ILE A 331 -1.61 -3.35 -1.18
N LEU A 332 -2.66 -2.57 -1.47
CA LEU A 332 -2.98 -1.36 -0.72
C LEU A 332 -4.27 -1.53 0.08
N MET A 333 -4.17 -1.34 1.39
CA MET A 333 -5.33 -1.15 2.27
C MET A 333 -5.93 0.25 2.08
N ASP A 334 -7.03 0.32 1.33
CA ASP A 334 -7.53 1.51 0.65
C ASP A 334 -8.74 2.10 1.38
N PHE A 335 -8.49 2.79 2.50
CA PHE A 335 -9.54 3.44 3.31
C PHE A 335 -10.37 4.47 2.52
N GLY A 336 -9.92 4.90 1.34
CA GLY A 336 -10.69 5.78 0.46
C GLY A 336 -11.92 5.11 -0.15
N LEU A 337 -12.07 3.79 0.00
CA LEU A 337 -13.21 3.00 -0.44
C LEU A 337 -14.32 2.86 0.62
N ILE A 338 -14.09 3.33 1.87
CA ILE A 338 -15.06 3.22 2.99
C ILE A 338 -16.39 3.96 2.70
N ALA A 339 -16.36 4.99 1.85
CA ALA A 339 -17.55 5.71 1.40
C ALA A 339 -18.08 5.22 0.03
N GLY A 340 -17.65 4.04 -0.44
CA GLY A 340 -17.94 3.49 -1.75
C GLY A 340 -16.96 3.92 -2.85
N LEU A 341 -17.20 3.45 -4.07
CA LEU A 341 -16.26 3.51 -5.20
C LEU A 341 -16.20 4.86 -5.92
N GLU A 342 -17.24 5.68 -5.81
CA GLU A 342 -17.26 7.09 -6.24
C GLU A 342 -18.25 7.84 -5.32
N PRO A 343 -17.85 8.26 -4.10
CA PRO A 343 -18.76 8.92 -3.17
C PRO A 343 -19.33 10.22 -3.76
N ALA A 344 -20.65 10.39 -3.65
CA ALA A 344 -21.40 11.51 -4.24
C ALA A 344 -21.25 12.83 -3.45
N GLY A 345 -20.01 13.26 -3.22
CA GLY A 345 -19.63 14.44 -2.45
C GLY A 345 -18.27 14.25 -1.77
N GLU A 346 -17.75 15.31 -1.16
CA GLU A 346 -16.64 15.16 -0.21
C GLU A 346 -17.16 14.38 1.02
N ALA A 347 -16.43 13.36 1.46
CA ALA A 347 -16.71 12.67 2.72
C ALA A 347 -16.71 13.72 3.86
N PRO A 348 -17.74 13.77 4.73
CA PRO A 348 -17.79 14.77 5.79
C PRO A 348 -16.55 14.69 6.67
N ALA A 349 -15.89 15.83 6.89
CA ALA A 349 -14.55 15.89 7.50
C ALA A 349 -14.50 15.43 8.98
N ASP A 350 -15.66 15.17 9.58
CA ASP A 350 -15.89 14.60 10.91
C ASP A 350 -16.11 13.07 10.90
N THR A 351 -16.14 12.42 9.73
CA THR A 351 -16.11 10.95 9.62
C THR A 351 -14.71 10.35 9.78
N GLY A 352 -13.65 11.17 9.66
CA GLY A 352 -12.26 10.70 9.62
C GLY A 352 -11.83 9.99 8.33
N VAL A 353 -12.76 9.64 7.43
CA VAL A 353 -12.46 8.89 6.20
C VAL A 353 -11.49 9.69 5.31
N PRO A 354 -10.34 9.12 4.90
CA PRO A 354 -9.48 9.73 3.89
C PRO A 354 -10.28 9.91 2.58
N PRO A 355 -10.34 11.11 1.98
CA PRO A 355 -11.13 11.33 0.77
C PRO A 355 -10.73 10.37 -0.35
N PHE A 356 -11.69 9.89 -1.15
CA PHE A 356 -11.47 8.84 -2.16
C PHE A 356 -10.24 9.09 -3.06
N GLN A 357 -9.99 10.36 -3.44
CA GLN A 357 -8.86 10.76 -4.27
C GLN A 357 -7.47 10.68 -3.59
N PHE A 358 -7.39 10.45 -2.28
CA PHE A 358 -6.14 10.41 -1.51
C PHE A 358 -5.21 9.29 -1.98
N TYR A 359 -5.76 8.11 -2.27
CA TYR A 359 -5.00 6.93 -2.70
C TYR A 359 -4.79 6.83 -4.22
N GLU A 360 -5.37 7.72 -5.03
CA GLU A 360 -5.22 7.69 -6.50
C GLU A 360 -3.75 7.61 -6.97
N PRO A 361 -2.77 8.33 -6.38
CA PRO A 361 -1.35 8.17 -6.75
C PRO A 361 -0.83 6.73 -6.57
N ALA A 362 -1.18 6.07 -5.47
CA ALA A 362 -0.80 4.68 -5.21
C ALA A 362 -1.51 3.71 -6.15
N ARG A 363 -2.84 3.88 -6.31
CA ARG A 363 -3.69 3.08 -7.21
C ARG A 363 -3.13 3.08 -8.63
N TRP A 364 -2.79 4.24 -9.18
CA TRP A 364 -2.23 4.35 -10.53
C TRP A 364 -0.80 3.80 -10.63
N ALA A 365 0.06 4.05 -9.63
CA ALA A 365 1.42 3.51 -9.61
C ALA A 365 1.45 1.98 -9.53
N MET A 366 0.49 1.34 -8.87
CA MET A 366 0.33 -0.12 -8.87
C MET A 366 0.01 -0.69 -10.28
N GLY A 367 -0.77 0.01 -11.09
CA GLY A 367 -0.97 -0.33 -12.51
C GLY A 367 0.25 -0.04 -13.38
N ASP A 368 0.96 1.07 -13.14
CA ASP A 368 2.13 1.44 -13.92
C ASP A 368 3.35 0.54 -13.62
N THR A 369 3.59 0.17 -12.37
CA THR A 369 4.62 -0.83 -12.01
C THR A 369 4.32 -2.17 -12.68
N ARG A 370 3.06 -2.62 -12.70
CA ARG A 370 2.64 -3.82 -13.45
C ARG A 370 2.85 -3.68 -14.96
N ARG A 371 2.56 -2.51 -15.54
CA ARG A 371 2.85 -2.20 -16.95
C ARG A 371 4.35 -2.28 -17.27
N TYR A 372 5.25 -2.00 -16.32
CA TYR A 372 6.68 -2.26 -16.49
C TYR A 372 7.04 -3.74 -16.29
N ALA A 373 6.46 -4.42 -15.29
CA ALA A 373 6.61 -5.86 -15.08
C ALA A 373 6.24 -6.71 -16.32
N GLU A 374 5.20 -6.30 -17.07
CA GLU A 374 4.77 -6.95 -18.31
C GLU A 374 5.62 -6.58 -19.55
N ARG A 375 6.55 -5.62 -19.44
CA ARG A 375 7.40 -5.13 -20.55
C ARG A 375 8.84 -5.64 -20.52
N VAL A 376 9.36 -5.98 -19.33
CA VAL A 376 10.74 -6.43 -19.10
C VAL A 376 10.81 -7.94 -18.88
N ASP A 377 12.00 -8.54 -19.01
CA ASP A 377 12.23 -9.95 -18.70
C ASP A 377 12.31 -10.19 -17.17
N LEU A 378 11.23 -9.87 -16.45
CA LEU A 378 11.16 -9.84 -14.98
C LEU A 378 11.56 -11.18 -14.34
N VAL A 379 11.31 -12.30 -15.02
CA VAL A 379 11.72 -13.64 -14.56
C VAL A 379 13.24 -13.87 -14.58
N ARG A 380 14.03 -12.91 -15.11
CA ARG A 380 15.49 -12.85 -15.01
C ARG A 380 16.03 -11.62 -14.27
N MET A 381 15.18 -10.67 -13.88
CA MET A 381 15.60 -9.48 -13.14
C MET A 381 15.62 -9.72 -11.63
N GLN A 382 16.60 -9.18 -10.93
CA GLN A 382 16.71 -9.26 -9.47
C GLN A 382 16.95 -7.87 -8.85
N PRO A 383 16.46 -7.61 -7.63
CA PRO A 383 16.80 -6.40 -6.88
C PRO A 383 18.32 -6.34 -6.61
N GLN A 384 18.98 -5.25 -7.01
CA GLN A 384 20.42 -5.05 -6.86
C GLN A 384 20.67 -3.60 -6.42
N SER A 385 20.90 -3.37 -5.12
CA SER A 385 21.03 -2.02 -4.55
C SER A 385 22.37 -1.34 -4.77
N ASP A 386 23.37 -2.10 -5.21
CA ASP A 386 24.70 -1.65 -5.62
C ASP A 386 24.74 -1.13 -7.06
N VAL A 387 23.88 -1.65 -7.94
CA VAL A 387 23.76 -1.24 -9.36
C VAL A 387 23.37 0.23 -9.54
N ALA A 388 22.69 0.86 -8.57
CA ALA A 388 22.30 2.27 -8.65
C ALA A 388 22.55 2.99 -7.32
N SER A 389 23.15 4.18 -7.36
CA SER A 389 23.48 4.95 -6.13
C SER A 389 22.26 5.49 -5.39
N THR A 390 21.04 5.20 -5.85
CA THR A 390 19.76 5.45 -5.18
C THR A 390 19.31 4.28 -4.28
N GLY A 391 19.97 3.11 -4.39
CA GLY A 391 19.61 1.89 -3.68
C GLY A 391 18.50 1.05 -4.33
N TYR A 392 17.85 1.55 -5.37
CA TYR A 392 16.68 0.92 -6.01
C TYR A 392 16.93 0.60 -7.49
N ALA A 393 17.29 -0.64 -7.79
CA ALA A 393 17.31 -1.18 -9.15
C ALA A 393 16.80 -2.62 -9.19
N LEU A 394 15.97 -2.95 -10.18
CA LEU A 394 15.85 -4.31 -10.71
C LEU A 394 16.82 -4.43 -11.88
N ALA A 395 17.61 -5.50 -11.93
CA ALA A 395 18.61 -5.69 -12.97
C ALA A 395 18.66 -7.14 -13.48
N ASN A 396 18.75 -7.25 -14.81
CA ASN A 396 19.20 -8.42 -15.57
C ASN A 396 20.49 -7.98 -16.30
N PRO A 397 21.67 -8.12 -15.68
CA PRO A 397 22.91 -7.49 -16.14
C PRO A 397 23.26 -7.79 -17.61
N GLY A 398 23.81 -6.80 -18.29
CA GLY A 398 24.11 -6.89 -19.72
C GLY A 398 22.88 -6.91 -20.64
N SER A 399 21.66 -6.79 -20.09
CA SER A 399 20.39 -6.88 -20.84
C SER A 399 19.44 -5.73 -20.52
N GLU A 400 18.94 -5.65 -19.28
CA GLU A 400 17.89 -4.70 -18.87
C GLU A 400 18.07 -4.26 -17.41
N TYR A 401 17.81 -2.98 -17.14
CA TYR A 401 17.85 -2.37 -15.81
C TYR A 401 16.66 -1.41 -15.64
N LEU A 402 15.92 -1.53 -14.54
CA LEU A 402 14.85 -0.61 -14.16
C LEU A 402 15.23 0.02 -12.81
N VAL A 403 15.36 1.34 -12.79
CA VAL A 403 15.94 2.10 -11.66
C VAL A 403 15.00 3.21 -11.23
N LEU A 404 14.96 3.50 -9.92
CA LEU A 404 14.16 4.56 -9.29
C LEU A 404 15.06 5.64 -8.71
N GLU A 405 14.75 6.91 -9.01
CA GLU A 405 15.22 8.10 -8.31
C GLU A 405 14.10 8.54 -7.33
N PRO A 406 14.24 8.25 -6.02
CA PRO A 406 13.17 8.40 -5.04
C PRO A 406 13.02 9.81 -4.46
N HIS A 407 14.03 10.68 -4.58
CA HIS A 407 14.09 11.96 -3.85
C HIS A 407 13.36 13.10 -4.57
N GLY A 408 13.35 13.11 -5.90
CA GLY A 408 12.67 14.11 -6.72
C GLY A 408 13.29 15.51 -6.69
N ASP A 409 14.39 15.73 -5.95
CA ASP A 409 15.08 17.03 -5.83
C ASP A 409 16.02 17.32 -7.01
N GLY A 410 16.17 16.39 -7.95
CA GLY A 410 17.03 16.53 -9.13
C GLY A 410 18.52 16.38 -8.83
N ARG A 411 18.90 15.77 -7.70
CA ARG A 411 20.29 15.36 -7.46
C ARG A 411 20.81 14.42 -8.55
N ALA A 412 22.10 14.49 -8.82
CA ALA A 412 22.77 13.51 -9.67
C ALA A 412 22.90 12.15 -8.96
N PHE A 413 22.86 11.08 -9.74
CA PHE A 413 23.06 9.71 -9.26
C PHE A 413 23.78 8.88 -10.35
N THR A 414 24.29 7.71 -9.99
CA THR A 414 24.99 6.80 -10.92
C THR A 414 24.27 5.48 -11.08
N VAL A 415 24.43 4.87 -12.25
CA VAL A 415 24.05 3.48 -12.53
C VAL A 415 25.27 2.76 -13.08
N ASP A 416 25.64 1.62 -12.51
CA ASP A 416 26.69 0.76 -13.05
C ASP A 416 26.06 -0.34 -13.90
N VAL A 417 26.36 -0.32 -15.20
CA VAL A 417 25.88 -1.30 -16.19
C VAL A 417 27.04 -2.06 -16.80
N ASP A 418 26.80 -3.24 -17.36
CA ASP A 418 27.83 -3.95 -18.13
C ASP A 418 28.15 -3.19 -19.43
N ALA A 419 29.36 -3.39 -19.98
CA ALA A 419 29.78 -2.71 -21.20
C ALA A 419 28.90 -3.09 -22.41
N GLY A 420 28.14 -2.12 -22.93
CA GLY A 420 27.19 -2.33 -24.02
C GLY A 420 26.61 -1.02 -24.57
N SER A 421 25.72 -1.14 -25.57
CA SER A 421 24.91 -0.03 -26.08
C SER A 421 23.48 -0.17 -25.60
N TYR A 422 22.95 0.88 -24.97
CA TYR A 422 21.63 0.89 -24.33
C TYR A 422 20.78 2.05 -24.83
N ALA A 423 19.47 1.85 -24.84
CA ALA A 423 18.46 2.89 -24.95
C ALA A 423 17.81 3.14 -23.58
N VAL A 424 17.44 4.39 -23.31
CA VAL A 424 16.87 4.83 -22.02
C VAL A 424 15.49 5.44 -22.23
N GLU A 425 14.51 4.97 -21.46
CA GLU A 425 13.17 5.55 -21.36
C GLU A 425 12.94 6.07 -19.94
N TRP A 426 12.65 7.36 -19.82
CA TRP A 426 12.26 8.00 -18.55
C TRP A 426 10.76 7.87 -18.31
N PHE A 427 10.38 7.68 -17.04
CA PHE A 427 9.00 7.69 -16.57
C PHE A 427 8.87 8.58 -15.33
N ASP A 428 7.96 9.55 -15.42
CA ASP A 428 7.60 10.43 -14.31
C ASP A 428 6.61 9.71 -13.38
N VAL A 429 6.98 9.38 -12.13
CA VAL A 429 6.06 8.62 -11.26
C VAL A 429 4.90 9.46 -10.74
N THR A 430 4.93 10.79 -10.93
CA THR A 430 3.90 11.72 -10.47
C THR A 430 2.94 12.13 -11.60
N THR A 431 3.45 12.46 -12.80
CA THR A 431 2.59 12.80 -13.95
C THR A 431 2.29 11.61 -14.86
N ARG A 432 3.00 10.49 -14.70
CA ARG A 432 2.83 9.25 -15.45
C ARG A 432 3.17 9.39 -16.95
N GLU A 433 3.96 10.40 -17.28
CA GLU A 433 4.44 10.69 -18.63
C GLU A 433 5.75 9.91 -18.92
N THR A 434 5.92 9.44 -20.16
CA THR A 434 7.18 8.83 -20.65
C THR A 434 7.96 9.78 -21.56
N ALA A 435 9.30 9.72 -21.50
CA ALA A 435 10.18 10.52 -22.35
C ALA A 435 11.45 9.76 -22.80
N ALA A 436 11.81 9.89 -24.08
CA ALA A 436 13.02 9.28 -24.65
C ALA A 436 14.31 10.09 -24.42
N ALA A 437 14.23 11.19 -23.67
CA ALA A 437 15.32 12.04 -23.22
C ALA A 437 14.93 12.65 -21.86
N ASP A 438 15.90 12.99 -21.00
CA ASP A 438 15.65 13.53 -19.67
C ASP A 438 14.88 14.87 -19.73
N PRO A 439 13.63 14.95 -19.20
CA PRO A 439 12.90 16.20 -19.08
C PRO A 439 13.33 16.95 -17.80
N CYS A 440 14.38 17.76 -17.86
CA CYS A 440 14.97 18.44 -16.70
C CYS A 440 13.93 19.14 -15.77
N GLY A 441 13.83 18.69 -14.51
CA GLY A 441 12.94 19.28 -13.50
C GLY A 441 12.88 18.48 -12.20
N SER A 442 12.55 19.13 -11.08
CA SER A 442 12.42 18.48 -9.75
C SER A 442 11.13 17.66 -9.69
N ARG A 443 11.25 16.35 -9.96
CA ARG A 443 10.21 15.31 -9.87
C ARG A 443 10.86 13.94 -9.69
N THR A 444 10.23 13.07 -8.90
CA THR A 444 10.59 11.66 -8.66
C THR A 444 10.37 10.81 -9.93
N ARG A 445 11.28 9.88 -10.24
CA ARG A 445 11.33 9.21 -11.57
C ARG A 445 11.71 7.73 -11.48
N ALA A 446 11.12 6.92 -12.36
CA ALA A 446 11.71 5.65 -12.76
C ALA A 446 12.30 5.77 -14.17
N PHE A 447 13.21 4.88 -14.55
CA PHE A 447 13.66 4.77 -15.95
C PHE A 447 14.12 3.35 -16.28
N LEU A 448 13.86 2.96 -17.53
CA LEU A 448 14.21 1.66 -18.10
C LEU A 448 15.40 1.83 -19.05
N VAL A 449 16.51 1.15 -18.73
CA VAL A 449 17.69 1.02 -19.58
C VAL A 449 17.67 -0.38 -20.19
N HIS A 450 17.51 -0.48 -21.51
CA HIS A 450 17.48 -1.76 -22.21
C HIS A 450 18.52 -1.80 -23.33
N ARG A 451 19.12 -2.97 -23.55
CA ARG A 451 20.18 -3.14 -24.55
C ARG A 451 19.63 -2.98 -25.96
N SER A 452 20.25 -2.10 -26.75
CA SER A 452 19.87 -1.86 -28.13
C SER A 452 20.30 -3.02 -29.03
N SER A 453 19.39 -3.52 -29.87
CA SER A 453 19.68 -4.46 -30.96
C SER A 453 20.11 -3.76 -32.26
N ALA A 454 20.04 -2.43 -32.31
CA ALA A 454 20.49 -1.61 -33.43
C ALA A 454 21.75 -0.81 -33.07
N ASP A 455 22.62 -0.55 -34.06
CA ASP A 455 23.74 0.40 -33.99
C ASP A 455 23.24 1.86 -33.95
N ARG A 456 22.51 2.19 -32.88
CA ARG A 456 22.17 3.55 -32.48
C ARG A 456 22.96 3.89 -31.23
N THR A 457 24.19 4.33 -31.45
CA THR A 457 25.03 4.94 -30.42
C THR A 457 24.33 6.17 -29.84
N ILE A 458 23.72 6.00 -28.66
CA ILE A 458 23.39 7.14 -27.79
C ILE A 458 24.72 7.67 -27.25
N VAL A 459 25.33 8.56 -28.02
CA VAL A 459 26.45 9.37 -27.54
C VAL A 459 25.90 10.28 -26.46
N ALA A 460 26.18 9.95 -25.20
CA ALA A 460 25.82 10.79 -24.06
C ALA A 460 26.33 12.23 -24.27
N PRO A 461 25.56 13.27 -23.89
CA PRO A 461 25.90 14.67 -24.14
C PRO A 461 27.27 14.99 -23.54
N SER A 462 28.25 15.26 -24.41
CA SER A 462 29.65 15.03 -24.09
C SER A 462 30.31 16.16 -23.30
N ARG A 463 30.95 15.79 -22.17
CA ARG A 463 32.17 16.42 -21.62
C ARG A 463 32.84 15.53 -20.56
N SER A 464 33.84 14.79 -21.03
CA SER A 464 35.10 14.28 -20.43
C SER A 464 35.31 14.27 -18.89
N ALA A 465 36.09 13.34 -18.32
CA ALA A 465 37.23 12.63 -18.92
C ALA A 465 37.61 11.26 -18.29
N VAL A 466 37.96 10.32 -19.18
CA VAL A 466 39.10 9.38 -19.15
C VAL A 466 39.64 8.87 -17.79
N ALA A 467 39.51 7.56 -17.59
CA ALA A 467 40.59 6.69 -17.13
C ALA A 467 40.51 5.34 -17.88
N ALA A 468 41.64 4.80 -18.35
CA ALA A 468 41.66 3.60 -19.19
C ALA A 468 42.05 2.34 -18.41
N LEU A 469 41.09 1.46 -18.18
CA LEU A 469 41.27 0.05 -17.83
C LEU A 469 40.23 -0.77 -18.63
N PRO A 470 40.46 -2.07 -18.88
CA PRO A 470 39.44 -2.96 -19.43
C PRO A 470 38.42 -3.36 -18.34
N SER A 471 37.67 -2.38 -17.83
CA SER A 471 36.52 -2.65 -16.96
C SER A 471 35.45 -3.40 -17.76
N ARG A 472 34.81 -4.39 -17.14
CA ARG A 472 33.65 -5.08 -17.74
C ARG A 472 32.36 -4.27 -17.59
N SER A 473 32.34 -3.34 -16.64
CA SER A 473 31.29 -2.37 -16.39
C SER A 473 31.61 -0.98 -16.96
N ALA A 474 30.56 -0.18 -17.13
CA ALA A 474 30.58 1.23 -17.47
C ALA A 474 29.56 1.99 -16.59
N THR A 475 29.99 3.08 -15.96
CA THR A 475 29.13 3.92 -15.11
C THR A 475 28.38 4.95 -15.96
N VAL A 476 27.05 4.94 -15.90
CA VAL A 476 26.18 5.99 -16.42
C VAL A 476 25.97 7.04 -15.34
N ASN A 477 26.61 8.20 -15.51
CA ASN A 477 26.36 9.38 -14.67
C ASN A 477 25.07 10.07 -15.14
N VAL A 478 24.01 10.02 -14.33
CA VAL A 478 22.79 10.81 -14.57
C VAL A 478 22.96 12.15 -13.87
N THR A 479 23.09 13.23 -14.66
CA THR A 479 23.26 14.59 -14.15
C THR A 479 22.17 15.52 -14.68
N CYS A 480 21.14 15.76 -13.87
CA CYS A 480 20.15 16.80 -14.12
C CYS A 480 20.82 18.18 -14.14
N GLN A 481 21.03 18.77 -15.31
CA GLN A 481 21.43 20.17 -15.40
C GLN A 481 20.18 21.08 -15.34
N PRO A 482 20.16 22.12 -14.49
CA PRO A 482 19.11 23.11 -14.53
C PRO A 482 19.00 23.72 -15.92
N ALA A 483 17.78 23.83 -16.46
CA ALA A 483 17.57 24.48 -17.75
C ALA A 483 18.11 25.91 -17.71
N GLY A 484 19.19 26.16 -18.46
CA GLY A 484 19.86 27.45 -18.46
C GLY A 484 18.88 28.56 -18.86
N SER A 485 18.78 29.59 -18.02
CA SER A 485 17.91 30.75 -18.28
C SER A 485 18.13 31.24 -19.72
N PRO A 486 17.06 31.44 -20.52
CA PRO A 486 17.21 31.81 -21.92
C PRO A 486 18.00 33.11 -22.02
N GLY A 487 19.21 33.02 -22.58
CA GLY A 487 20.07 34.16 -22.80
C GLY A 487 19.34 35.23 -23.62
N PRO A 488 19.59 36.53 -23.39
CA PRO A 488 18.82 37.60 -24.01
C PRO A 488 18.86 37.44 -25.54
N VAL A 489 17.69 37.26 -26.14
CA VAL A 489 17.54 37.02 -27.59
C VAL A 489 18.14 38.20 -28.34
N ILE A 490 19.32 38.01 -28.94
CA ILE A 490 19.95 38.98 -29.81
C ILE A 490 19.08 39.07 -31.07
N ARG A 491 18.17 40.04 -31.09
CA ARG A 491 17.39 40.37 -32.29
C ARG A 491 18.34 40.89 -33.36
N SER A 492 18.65 40.05 -34.33
CA SER A 492 19.32 40.45 -35.57
C SER A 492 18.47 41.48 -36.31
N ALA A 493 18.88 42.75 -36.26
CA ALA A 493 18.26 43.82 -37.03
C ALA A 493 18.71 43.75 -38.51
N PRO A 494 17.81 43.95 -39.48
CA PRO A 494 18.19 44.01 -40.89
C PRO A 494 18.93 45.31 -41.24
N ILE A 495 19.79 45.25 -42.26
CA ILE A 495 20.60 46.38 -42.73
C ILE A 495 19.89 47.09 -43.88
N THR A 496 19.56 48.38 -43.73
CA THR A 496 19.43 49.33 -44.85
C THR A 496 19.87 50.74 -44.47
N SER A 497 20.47 51.44 -45.43
CA SER A 497 21.08 52.77 -45.31
C SER A 497 20.07 53.92 -45.36
N ALA A 498 20.27 54.98 -44.55
CA ALA A 498 20.31 56.39 -45.01
C ALA A 498 20.66 57.40 -43.87
N LYS A 499 21.18 58.57 -44.28
CA LYS A 499 21.39 59.83 -43.53
C LYS A 499 20.77 60.98 -44.39
N PRO A 500 20.69 62.28 -43.98
CA PRO A 500 21.34 62.97 -42.84
C PRO A 500 20.44 63.93 -42.01
N GLY A 501 21.04 64.56 -40.97
CA GLY A 501 20.55 65.77 -40.28
C GLY A 501 19.88 65.51 -38.91
N GLY A 502 20.12 66.30 -37.86
CA GLY A 502 21.09 67.39 -37.69
C GLY A 502 21.02 68.06 -36.30
N ALA A 503 22.09 68.80 -35.93
CA ALA A 503 22.19 69.80 -34.85
C ALA A 503 22.08 69.39 -33.33
N GLU A 504 23.13 69.80 -32.61
CA GLU A 504 23.14 70.40 -31.26
C GLU A 504 23.07 69.58 -29.93
N VAL A 505 23.63 70.26 -28.92
CA VAL A 505 24.37 69.86 -27.69
C VAL A 505 24.58 71.19 -26.92
N PRO A 506 24.77 71.30 -25.57
CA PRO A 506 25.07 70.31 -24.50
C PRO A 506 23.93 70.23 -23.40
N ARG A 507 24.02 70.42 -22.05
CA ARG A 507 25.07 70.84 -21.08
C ARG A 507 24.70 70.58 -19.58
N ARG A 508 25.61 69.92 -18.83
CA ARG A 508 25.84 70.02 -17.35
C ARG A 508 24.72 69.53 -16.38
N SER A 509 24.97 69.24 -15.08
CA SER A 509 26.18 68.75 -14.36
C SER A 509 25.91 68.50 -12.85
N ALA A 510 26.62 67.51 -12.25
CA ALA A 510 26.95 67.44 -10.79
C ALA A 510 25.75 67.24 -9.81
N SER A 511 25.89 66.88 -8.52
CA SER A 511 27.03 66.49 -7.65
C SER A 511 26.57 65.52 -6.54
N SER A 512 27.54 64.78 -5.97
CA SER A 512 27.66 64.21 -4.61
C SER A 512 27.08 65.07 -3.43
N ARG A 513 26.98 64.63 -2.15
CA ARG A 513 27.80 63.66 -1.34
C ARG A 513 27.14 63.36 0.05
N THR A 514 27.48 62.22 0.69
CA THR A 514 27.59 61.90 2.18
C THR A 514 26.71 62.59 3.27
N GLY A 515 26.32 61.97 4.40
CA GLY A 515 26.50 60.60 4.95
C GLY A 515 26.58 60.51 6.51
N ARG A 516 26.52 59.28 7.07
CA ARG A 516 26.89 58.80 8.45
C ARG A 516 26.14 59.26 9.75
N ARG A 517 25.56 58.25 10.46
CA ARG A 517 25.62 57.92 11.93
C ARG A 517 25.09 58.99 12.96
N ARG A 518 24.79 58.71 14.26
CA ARG A 518 25.07 57.57 15.20
C ARG A 518 24.10 57.54 16.44
N THR A 519 23.75 56.35 16.95
CA THR A 519 23.44 55.94 18.37
C THR A 519 22.51 56.73 19.32
N GLY A 520 21.64 55.98 20.05
CA GLY A 520 20.94 56.37 21.30
C GLY A 520 20.60 55.14 22.18
N ARG A 521 20.16 55.30 23.45
CA ARG A 521 19.99 54.21 24.47
C ARG A 521 18.55 54.05 25.04
N ARG A 522 18.30 52.85 25.60
CA ARG A 522 17.25 52.42 26.59
C ARG A 522 17.20 53.33 27.86
N PRO A 523 16.21 53.26 28.81
CA PRO A 523 15.45 52.05 29.23
C PRO A 523 13.99 52.15 29.80
N ALA A 524 13.35 50.97 29.92
CA ALA A 524 12.52 50.40 31.00
C ALA A 524 11.32 51.12 31.70
N GLY A 525 10.27 50.31 31.97
CA GLY A 525 9.21 50.54 32.97
C GLY A 525 7.85 49.92 32.57
N ARG A 526 6.99 49.37 33.44
CA ARG A 526 7.03 48.26 34.43
C ARG A 526 5.61 48.19 35.05
N ALA A 527 4.98 47.00 35.13
CA ALA A 527 3.66 46.74 35.77
C ALA A 527 2.42 47.36 35.05
N ALA A 528 1.16 46.97 35.31
CA ALA A 528 0.61 46.13 36.39
C ALA A 528 -0.49 45.13 35.92
N ARG A 529 -1.19 44.48 36.87
CA ARG A 529 -2.13 43.35 36.70
C ARG A 529 -3.62 43.77 36.75
N CYS A 530 -4.50 42.76 36.59
CA CYS A 530 -5.91 42.68 37.02
C CYS A 530 -6.96 43.28 36.05
N ARG A 531 -8.20 42.78 35.97
CA ARG A 531 -8.83 41.45 36.24
C ARG A 531 -10.31 41.60 35.81
N SER A 532 -11.02 40.51 35.49
CA SER A 532 -12.50 40.45 35.31
C SER A 532 -13.10 41.34 34.18
N SER A 533 -14.29 41.07 33.63
CA SER A 533 -15.13 39.85 33.58
C SER A 533 -16.21 39.99 32.49
N ARG A 534 -16.89 38.88 32.13
CA ARG A 534 -18.34 38.77 31.78
C ARG A 534 -19.00 40.06 31.20
N SER A 535 -19.56 40.09 29.98
CA SER A 535 -20.41 39.05 29.36
C SER A 535 -21.03 39.49 28.01
N ARG A 536 -21.79 38.54 27.41
CA ARG A 536 -23.02 38.74 26.59
C ARG A 536 -22.94 39.38 25.18
N ARG A 537 -23.12 38.47 24.21
CA ARG A 537 -24.12 38.45 23.13
C ARG A 537 -24.00 39.39 21.91
N ALA A 538 -24.13 38.71 20.76
CA ALA A 538 -24.88 39.08 19.55
C ALA A 538 -24.33 40.22 18.66
N GLY A 539 -23.96 39.83 17.43
CA GLY A 539 -23.61 40.73 16.33
C GLY A 539 -23.40 39.97 15.03
N ARG A 540 -24.50 39.59 14.34
CA ARG A 540 -24.42 39.10 12.95
C ARG A 540 -24.25 40.30 12.02
N SER A 541 -23.12 40.39 11.33
CA SER A 541 -23.02 41.05 10.01
C SER A 541 -21.87 40.45 9.21
N SER A 542 -21.97 40.53 7.88
CA SER A 542 -21.07 39.87 6.94
C SER A 542 -19.93 40.79 6.50
N ALA A 543 -18.72 40.22 6.38
CA ALA A 543 -17.62 40.81 5.62
C ALA A 543 -16.85 39.69 4.90
N ARG A 544 -16.51 39.92 3.62
CA ARG A 544 -15.67 39.01 2.84
C ARG A 544 -14.24 38.99 3.39
N SER A 545 -13.56 37.85 3.29
CA SER A 545 -12.11 37.77 3.46
C SER A 545 -11.50 36.79 2.46
N SER A 546 -10.29 37.11 2.00
CA SER A 546 -9.48 36.34 1.05
C SER A 546 -8.96 35.02 1.69
N PRO A 547 -8.56 34.01 0.91
CA PRO A 547 -8.30 32.68 1.44
C PRO A 547 -7.18 32.68 2.49
N ARG A 548 -7.51 32.24 3.70
CA ARG A 548 -6.54 31.88 4.73
C ARG A 548 -6.35 30.37 4.72
N SER A 549 -5.08 29.97 4.64
CA SER A 549 -4.51 28.72 5.15
C SER A 549 -5.50 27.68 5.68
N SER A 550 -5.61 26.55 4.99
CA SER A 550 -6.35 25.37 5.44
C SER A 550 -6.00 25.04 6.90
N PRO A 551 -6.99 24.75 7.76
CA PRO A 551 -6.71 24.28 9.11
C PRO A 551 -5.97 22.94 9.05
N ARG A 552 -4.97 22.75 9.92
CA ARG A 552 -4.38 21.43 10.11
C ARG A 552 -5.39 20.56 10.85
N LEU A 553 -5.91 19.54 10.19
CA LEU A 553 -6.61 18.45 10.86
C LEU A 553 -5.61 17.74 11.80
N THR A 554 -6.06 17.44 13.02
CA THR A 554 -5.29 16.71 14.02
C THR A 554 -5.60 15.23 13.89
N TRP A 555 -4.59 14.44 13.54
CA TRP A 555 -4.69 12.99 13.31
C TRP A 555 -4.64 12.23 14.64
N ASP A 556 -5.67 12.37 15.46
CA ASP A 556 -5.81 11.56 16.67
C ASP A 556 -6.43 10.19 16.32
N THR A 557 -5.88 9.12 16.90
CA THR A 557 -6.30 7.70 16.82
C THR A 557 -6.45 7.05 15.44
N TYR A 558 -5.38 6.38 14.97
CA TYR A 558 -5.45 5.24 14.03
C TYR A 558 -4.54 4.07 14.52
N PRO A 559 -5.11 2.90 14.83
CA PRO A 559 -4.38 1.64 15.10
C PRO A 559 -4.79 0.51 14.10
N PRO A 560 -4.22 -0.72 14.15
CA PRO A 560 -4.48 -1.75 13.11
C PRO A 560 -5.81 -2.50 13.31
N SER A 561 -6.29 -3.14 12.23
CA SER A 561 -7.60 -3.81 12.14
C SER A 561 -7.63 -5.25 12.66
N VAL A 562 -7.53 -5.38 13.99
CA VAL A 562 -7.67 -6.68 14.68
C VAL A 562 -9.01 -7.35 14.37
N GLY A 563 -8.96 -8.53 13.75
CA GLY A 563 -10.12 -9.39 13.50
C GLY A 563 -10.62 -10.09 14.77
N LEU A 564 -11.40 -9.39 15.59
CA LEU A 564 -11.91 -9.90 16.89
C LEU A 564 -13.03 -10.96 16.76
N ALA A 565 -12.66 -12.24 16.84
CA ALA A 565 -13.58 -13.39 16.89
C ALA A 565 -14.65 -13.29 18.01
#